data_AF-A0A1X7P6W1-F1
#
_entry.id   AF-A0A1X7P6W1-F1
#
_cell.length_a   1.000
_cell.length_b   1.000
_cell.length_c   1.000
_cell.angle_alpha   90.00
_cell.angle_beta   90.00
_cell.angle_gamma   90.00
#
_symmetry.space_group_name_H-M   'P 1'
#
loop_
_entity.id
_entity.type
_entity.pdbx_description
1 polymer ?
#
loop_
_entity_poly.entity_id
_entity_poly.type
_entity_poly.pdbx_seq_one_letter_code
_entity_poly.pdbx_strand_id
1 'polypeptide(L)'
;MTSDHDYREDPASVPTRFGRGGIALREAVHRLVSPYFEQARLRTEEVREETTALRGDLQAVRAEIEGLREECAALRDETAGLRAAIDAVGGSVGELRASSEESLAASAAVFAASDERAESVEERLRGVELELRAVTRRVAEAVDPVSQ
;
A
#
# COMPACT_ATOMS: atom_id res chain seq x y z
N MET A 1 18.01 -66.11 27.14
CA MET A 1 18.46 -64.88 27.80
C MET A 1 17.22 -64.15 28.24
N THR A 2 17.01 -63.98 29.54
CA THR A 2 15.92 -63.14 30.05
C THR A 2 16.20 -61.70 29.64
N SER A 3 15.27 -61.09 28.91
CA SER A 3 15.39 -59.72 28.43
C SER A 3 15.19 -58.74 29.59
N ASP A 4 15.66 -57.49 29.43
CA ASP A 4 15.41 -56.42 30.40
C ASP A 4 13.89 -56.17 30.60
N HIS A 5 13.09 -56.48 29.59
CA HIS A 5 11.63 -56.45 29.65
C HIS A 5 11.08 -57.52 30.62
N ASP A 6 11.57 -58.75 30.53
CA ASP A 6 11.11 -59.85 31.40
C ASP A 6 11.42 -59.56 32.87
N TYR A 7 12.54 -58.88 33.15
CA TYR A 7 12.90 -58.44 34.51
C TYR A 7 12.01 -57.32 35.06
N ARG A 8 11.57 -56.40 34.19
CA ARG A 8 10.67 -55.29 34.57
C ARG A 8 9.26 -55.78 34.89
N GLU A 9 8.79 -56.80 34.18
CA GLU A 9 7.48 -57.41 34.40
C GLU A 9 7.50 -58.42 35.55
N ASP A 10 8.55 -59.24 35.62
CA ASP A 10 8.77 -60.21 36.68
C ASP A 10 10.24 -60.20 37.14
N PRO A 11 10.58 -59.47 38.22
CA PRO A 11 11.95 -59.44 38.72
C PRO A 11 12.44 -60.82 39.22
N ALA A 12 11.55 -61.77 39.53
CA ALA A 12 11.93 -63.13 39.92
C ALA A 12 12.32 -64.02 38.73
N SER A 13 12.00 -63.60 37.49
CA SER A 13 12.31 -64.33 36.26
C SER A 13 13.81 -64.49 36.01
N VAL A 14 14.64 -63.60 36.57
CA VAL A 14 16.10 -63.62 36.37
C VAL A 14 16.79 -64.49 37.43
N PRO A 15 17.53 -65.55 37.02
CA PRO A 15 18.24 -66.42 37.95
C PRO A 15 19.25 -65.68 38.83
N THR A 16 19.35 -66.07 40.11
CA THR A 16 20.29 -65.45 41.06
C THR A 16 21.10 -66.51 41.81
N ARG A 17 22.40 -66.25 42.00
CA ARG A 17 23.29 -67.10 42.83
C ARG A 17 23.02 -67.00 44.34
N PHE A 18 22.17 -66.08 44.76
CA PHE A 18 21.89 -65.76 46.17
C PHE A 18 20.64 -66.49 46.71
N GLY A 19 20.10 -67.44 45.95
CA GLY A 19 18.94 -68.24 46.36
C GLY A 19 17.67 -67.40 46.61
N ARG A 20 16.78 -67.91 47.47
CA ARG A 20 15.48 -67.29 47.77
C ARG A 20 15.60 -65.90 48.39
N GLY A 21 16.59 -65.66 49.25
CA GLY A 21 16.83 -64.35 49.86
C GLY A 21 17.22 -63.28 48.83
N GLY A 22 18.00 -63.65 47.81
CA GLY A 22 18.33 -62.75 46.70
C GLY A 22 17.14 -62.38 45.82
N ILE A 23 16.21 -63.32 45.61
CA ILE A 23 14.95 -63.06 44.88
C ILE A 23 14.08 -62.09 45.68
N ALA A 24 13.90 -62.32 46.99
CA ALA A 24 13.09 -61.45 47.86
C ALA A 24 13.67 -60.02 47.97
N LEU A 25 14.99 -59.88 48.11
CA LEU A 25 15.64 -58.56 48.13
C LEU A 25 15.42 -57.81 46.82
N ARG A 26 15.56 -58.51 45.69
CA ARG A 26 15.35 -57.95 44.36
C ARG A 26 13.91 -57.49 44.15
N GLU A 27 12.93 -58.29 44.53
CA GLU A 27 11.51 -57.91 44.50
C GLU A 27 11.23 -56.67 45.37
N ALA A 28 11.79 -56.62 46.57
CA ALA A 28 11.63 -55.48 47.48
C ALA A 28 12.23 -54.19 46.89
N VAL A 29 13.43 -54.28 46.30
CA VAL A 29 14.07 -53.17 45.61
C VAL A 29 13.27 -52.76 44.37
N HIS A 30 12.82 -53.71 43.55
CA HIS A 30 11.98 -53.42 42.38
C HIS A 30 10.69 -52.71 42.78
N ARG A 31 9.98 -53.20 43.81
CA ARG A 31 8.76 -52.57 44.33
C ARG A 31 9.01 -51.15 44.84
N LEU A 32 10.16 -50.88 45.46
CA LEU A 32 10.50 -49.56 45.98
C LEU A 32 10.83 -48.57 44.85
N VAL A 33 11.57 -48.98 43.83
CA VAL A 33 12.15 -48.07 42.84
C VAL A 33 11.30 -47.96 41.55
N SER A 34 10.60 -49.03 41.16
CA SER A 34 9.80 -49.08 39.92
C SER A 34 8.80 -47.91 39.77
N PRO A 35 8.05 -47.49 40.81
CA PRO A 35 7.13 -46.35 40.69
C PRO A 35 7.82 -45.04 40.30
N TYR A 36 9.02 -44.79 40.81
CA TYR A 36 9.77 -43.57 40.51
C TYR A 36 10.29 -43.57 39.06
N PHE A 37 10.73 -44.73 38.55
CA PHE A 37 11.13 -44.86 37.16
C PHE A 37 9.95 -44.70 36.19
N GLU A 38 8.78 -45.25 36.52
CA GLU A 38 7.59 -45.06 35.70
C GLU A 38 7.12 -43.59 35.71
N GLN A 39 7.14 -42.93 36.88
CA GLN A 39 6.85 -41.51 36.96
C GLN A 39 7.84 -40.66 36.16
N ALA A 40 9.13 -40.97 36.23
CA ALA A 40 10.15 -40.30 35.43
C ALA A 40 9.94 -40.52 33.93
N ARG A 41 9.56 -41.74 33.51
CA ARG A 41 9.23 -42.05 32.12
C ARG A 41 8.05 -41.21 31.64
N LEU A 42 6.94 -41.21 32.38
CA LEU A 42 5.74 -40.44 32.03
C LEU A 42 6.03 -38.95 31.89
N ARG A 43 6.74 -38.35 32.86
CA ARG A 43 7.16 -36.94 32.75
C ARG A 43 8.06 -36.68 31.55
N THR A 44 8.91 -37.63 31.20
CA THR A 44 9.76 -37.48 30.02
C THR A 44 8.91 -37.52 28.74
N GLU A 45 7.88 -38.36 28.67
CA GLU A 45 6.93 -38.34 27.54
C GLU A 45 6.11 -37.05 27.49
N GLU A 46 5.58 -36.57 28.62
CA GLU A 46 4.86 -35.28 28.70
C GLU A 46 5.73 -34.13 28.17
N VAL A 47 6.98 -34.03 28.64
CA VAL A 47 7.92 -33.00 28.16
C VAL A 47 8.23 -33.17 26.67
N ARG A 48 8.30 -34.40 26.15
CA ARG A 48 8.49 -34.62 24.71
C ARG A 48 7.30 -34.12 23.91
N GLU A 49 6.09 -34.43 24.35
CA GLU A 49 4.84 -33.97 23.72
C GLU A 49 4.76 -32.43 23.72
N GLU A 50 4.98 -31.78 24.86
CA GLU A 50 5.03 -30.32 24.97
C GLU A 50 6.10 -29.73 24.03
N THR A 51 7.28 -30.34 23.98
CA THR A 51 8.36 -29.88 23.09
C THR A 51 7.96 -30.02 21.62
N THR A 52 7.23 -31.08 21.25
CA THR A 52 6.73 -31.24 19.87
C THR A 52 5.67 -30.20 19.53
N ALA A 53 4.74 -29.92 20.44
CA ALA A 53 3.73 -28.88 20.27
C ALA A 53 4.37 -27.50 20.08
N LEU A 54 5.32 -27.12 20.96
CA LEU A 54 6.05 -25.86 20.87
C LEU A 54 6.84 -25.72 19.56
N ARG A 55 7.38 -26.81 19.02
CA ARG A 55 8.02 -26.78 17.69
C ARG A 55 7.01 -26.49 16.58
N GLY A 56 5.81 -27.06 16.68
CA GLY A 56 4.70 -26.77 15.76
C GLY A 56 4.30 -25.29 15.81
N ASP A 57 4.10 -24.76 17.02
CA ASP A 57 3.76 -23.34 17.21
C ASP A 57 4.85 -22.41 16.65
N LEU A 58 6.12 -22.73 16.89
CA LEU A 58 7.24 -21.97 16.34
C LEU A 58 7.29 -22.01 14.81
N GLN A 59 6.88 -23.11 14.17
CA GLN A 59 6.78 -23.19 12.71
C GLN A 59 5.62 -22.33 12.20
N ALA A 60 4.46 -22.37 12.87
CA ALA A 60 3.31 -21.55 12.50
C ALA A 60 3.63 -20.05 12.60
N VAL A 61 4.24 -19.60 13.70
CA VAL A 61 4.65 -18.21 13.89
C VAL A 61 5.68 -17.78 12.83
N ARG A 62 6.61 -18.66 12.43
CA ARG A 62 7.55 -18.35 11.35
C ARG A 62 6.84 -18.12 10.02
N ALA A 63 5.87 -18.97 9.69
CA ALA A 63 5.08 -18.82 8.47
C ALA A 63 4.25 -17.52 8.48
N GLU A 64 3.65 -17.17 9.62
CA GLU A 64 2.92 -15.91 9.78
C GLU A 64 3.83 -14.69 9.59
N ILE A 65 5.04 -14.72 10.17
CA ILE A 65 6.04 -13.66 9.99
C ILE A 65 6.47 -13.54 8.52
N GLU A 66 6.61 -14.65 7.80
CA GLU A 66 6.92 -14.64 6.38
C GLU A 66 5.78 -14.00 5.57
N GLY A 67 4.53 -14.41 5.81
CA GLY A 67 3.36 -13.79 5.18
C GLY A 67 3.26 -12.28 5.45
N LEU A 68 3.45 -11.85 6.70
CA LEU A 68 3.46 -10.43 7.06
C LEU A 68 4.57 -9.65 6.35
N ARG A 69 5.74 -10.26 6.09
CA ARG A 69 6.82 -9.61 5.33
C ARG A 69 6.43 -9.40 3.88
N GLU A 70 5.76 -10.37 3.26
CA GLU A 70 5.26 -10.27 1.89
C GLU A 70 4.19 -9.19 1.76
N GLU A 71 3.20 -9.19 2.67
CA GLU A 71 2.19 -8.13 2.73
C GLU A 71 2.82 -6.75 2.92
N CYS A 72 3.79 -6.62 3.82
CA CYS A 72 4.51 -5.36 4.02
C CYS A 72 5.32 -4.95 2.78
N ALA A 73 5.80 -5.88 1.96
CA ALA A 73 6.49 -5.56 0.71
C ALA A 73 5.48 -5.03 -0.33
N ALA A 74 4.35 -5.73 -0.51
CA ALA A 74 3.28 -5.33 -1.42
C ALA A 74 2.74 -3.92 -1.08
N LEU A 75 2.51 -3.63 0.20
CA LEU A 75 2.04 -2.30 0.63
C LEU A 75 3.06 -1.18 0.35
N ARG A 76 4.37 -1.49 0.40
CA ARG A 76 5.41 -0.50 0.04
C ARG A 76 5.36 -0.20 -1.46
N ASP A 77 5.19 -1.21 -2.28
CA ASP A 77 5.10 -1.05 -3.74
C ASP A 77 3.83 -0.29 -4.13
N GLU A 78 2.69 -0.61 -3.52
CA GLU A 78 1.43 0.13 -3.71
C GLU A 78 1.59 1.61 -3.31
N THR A 79 2.20 1.88 -2.15
CA THR A 79 2.46 3.25 -1.69
C THR A 79 3.38 4.00 -2.66
N ALA A 80 4.39 3.35 -3.22
CA ALA A 80 5.26 3.95 -4.22
C ALA A 80 4.49 4.27 -5.52
N GLY A 81 3.63 3.36 -5.97
CA GLY A 81 2.76 3.57 -7.13
C GLY A 81 1.79 4.74 -6.93
N LEU A 82 1.17 4.85 -5.76
CA LEU A 82 0.28 5.96 -5.43
C LEU A 82 1.01 7.31 -5.43
N ARG A 83 2.25 7.37 -4.91
CA ARG A 83 3.06 8.60 -4.96
C ARG A 83 3.35 9.02 -6.41
N ALA A 84 3.76 8.07 -7.25
CA ALA A 84 4.00 8.35 -8.67
C ALA A 84 2.74 8.86 -9.39
N ALA A 85 1.56 8.28 -9.07
CA ALA A 85 0.29 8.74 -9.62
C ALA A 85 -0.06 10.17 -9.17
N ILE A 86 0.16 10.50 -7.89
CA ILE A 86 -0.04 11.86 -7.36
C ILE A 86 0.87 12.86 -8.07
N ASP A 87 2.15 12.53 -8.26
CA ASP A 87 3.11 13.40 -8.94
C ASP A 87 2.70 13.63 -10.41
N ALA A 88 2.26 12.58 -11.11
CA ALA A 88 1.77 12.67 -12.48
C ALA A 88 0.53 13.58 -12.59
N VAL A 89 -0.45 13.40 -11.70
CA VAL A 89 -1.63 14.28 -11.64
C VAL A 89 -1.21 15.72 -11.33
N GLY A 90 -0.29 15.92 -10.37
CA GLY A 90 0.26 17.24 -10.06
C GLY A 90 0.86 17.92 -11.29
N GLY A 91 1.61 17.18 -12.10
CA GLY A 91 2.15 17.63 -13.38
C GLY A 91 1.06 18.05 -14.37
N SER A 92 0.07 17.17 -14.62
CA SER A 92 -1.03 17.45 -15.54
C SER A 92 -1.86 18.67 -15.12
N VAL A 93 -2.11 18.86 -13.82
CA VAL A 93 -2.81 20.06 -13.34
C VAL A 93 -1.95 21.31 -13.54
N GLY A 94 -0.62 21.21 -13.36
CA GLY A 94 0.31 22.30 -13.67
C GLY A 94 0.25 22.73 -15.13
N GLU A 95 0.30 21.76 -16.05
CA GLU A 95 0.19 22.01 -17.50
C GLU A 95 -1.15 22.64 -17.88
N LEU A 96 -2.26 22.12 -17.34
CA LEU A 96 -3.59 22.68 -17.57
C LEU A 96 -3.72 24.13 -17.08
N ARG A 97 -3.14 24.45 -15.92
CA ARG A 97 -3.11 25.82 -15.41
C ARG A 97 -2.34 26.75 -16.34
N ALA A 98 -1.14 26.35 -16.76
CA ALA A 98 -0.32 27.14 -17.68
C ALA A 98 -1.04 27.38 -19.01
N SER A 99 -1.64 26.33 -19.60
CA SER A 99 -2.43 26.44 -20.82
C SER A 99 -3.65 27.34 -20.66
N SER A 100 -4.34 27.28 -19.53
CA SER A 100 -5.47 28.15 -19.23
C SER A 100 -5.04 29.62 -19.10
N GLU A 101 -3.94 29.89 -18.43
CA GLU A 101 -3.39 31.25 -18.28
C GLU A 101 -2.99 31.82 -19.64
N GLU A 102 -2.30 31.03 -20.47
CA GLU A 102 -1.95 31.41 -21.84
C GLU A 102 -3.19 31.71 -22.69
N SER A 103 -4.21 30.85 -22.64
CA SER A 103 -5.47 31.05 -23.36
C SER A 103 -6.21 32.32 -22.91
N LEU A 104 -6.20 32.62 -21.61
CA LEU A 104 -6.81 33.84 -21.07
C LEU A 104 -6.04 35.08 -21.51
N ALA A 105 -4.71 35.05 -21.45
CA ALA A 105 -3.86 36.14 -21.93
C ALA A 105 -4.04 36.39 -23.43
N ALA A 106 -4.08 35.34 -24.24
CA ALA A 106 -4.35 35.43 -25.67
C ALA A 106 -5.74 36.03 -25.95
N SER A 107 -6.77 35.59 -25.22
CA SER A 107 -8.13 36.15 -25.35
C SER A 107 -8.18 37.63 -24.99
N ALA A 108 -7.52 38.04 -23.89
CA ALA A 108 -7.44 39.43 -23.48
C ALA A 108 -6.75 40.30 -24.54
N ALA A 109 -5.67 39.81 -25.15
CA ALA A 109 -4.98 40.51 -26.24
C ALA A 109 -5.86 40.67 -27.49
N VAL A 110 -6.65 39.66 -27.83
CA VAL A 110 -7.61 39.73 -28.95
C VAL A 110 -8.69 40.79 -28.69
N PHE A 111 -9.23 40.85 -27.47
CA PHE A 111 -10.22 41.86 -27.11
C PHE A 111 -9.66 43.28 -27.14
N ALA A 112 -8.47 43.50 -26.58
CA ALA A 112 -7.81 44.81 -26.66
C ALA A 112 -7.61 45.24 -28.12
N ALA A 113 -7.14 44.34 -28.97
CA ALA A 113 -6.97 44.63 -30.39
C ALA A 113 -8.31 44.80 -31.14
N SER A 114 -9.42 44.21 -30.67
CA SER A 114 -10.74 44.47 -31.25
C SER A 114 -11.27 45.84 -30.84
N ASP A 115 -11.03 46.26 -29.60
CA ASP A 115 -11.43 47.57 -29.09
C ASP A 115 -10.69 48.68 -29.85
N GLU A 116 -9.37 48.57 -30.03
CA GLU A 116 -8.58 49.52 -30.84
C GLU A 116 -9.10 49.60 -32.30
N ARG A 117 -9.46 48.46 -32.89
CA ARG A 117 -10.05 48.43 -34.24
C ARG A 117 -11.43 49.10 -34.27
N ALA A 118 -12.25 48.91 -33.24
CA ALA A 118 -13.55 49.55 -33.12
C ALA A 118 -13.39 51.07 -33.03
N GLU A 119 -12.48 51.57 -32.19
CA GLU A 119 -12.16 52.99 -32.06
C GLU A 119 -11.69 53.59 -33.39
N SER A 120 -10.77 52.91 -34.11
CA SER A 120 -10.30 53.36 -35.42
C SER A 120 -11.43 53.42 -36.46
N VAL A 121 -12.33 52.43 -36.46
CA VAL A 121 -13.50 52.41 -37.35
C VAL A 121 -14.45 53.56 -37.02
N GLU A 122 -14.70 53.84 -35.73
CA GLU A 122 -15.52 54.98 -35.31
C GLU A 122 -14.92 56.32 -35.76
N GLU A 123 -13.62 56.52 -35.61
CA GLU A 123 -12.94 57.74 -36.06
C GLU A 123 -13.08 57.94 -37.57
N ARG A 124 -12.88 56.87 -38.35
CA ARG A 124 -13.06 56.90 -39.81
C ARG A 124 -14.50 57.21 -40.20
N LEU A 125 -15.49 56.63 -39.52
CA LEU A 125 -16.91 56.92 -39.75
C LEU A 125 -17.24 58.38 -39.44
N ARG A 126 -16.75 58.94 -38.33
CA ARG A 126 -16.90 60.37 -38.01
C ARG A 126 -16.30 61.25 -39.11
N GLY A 127 -15.11 60.91 -39.61
CA GLY A 127 -14.47 61.61 -40.73
C GLY A 127 -15.32 61.60 -42.00
N VAL A 128 -15.76 60.40 -42.43
CA VAL A 128 -16.62 60.22 -43.61
C VAL A 128 -17.95 60.98 -43.46
N GLU A 129 -18.56 60.97 -42.28
CA GLU A 129 -19.80 61.71 -42.02
C GLU A 129 -19.61 63.22 -42.19
N LEU A 130 -18.52 63.78 -41.68
CA LEU A 130 -18.19 65.20 -41.85
C LEU A 130 -17.94 65.56 -43.31
N GLU A 131 -17.24 64.71 -44.06
CA GLU A 131 -17.02 64.89 -45.49
C GLU A 131 -18.33 64.86 -46.28
N LEU A 132 -19.22 63.90 -45.99
CA LEU A 132 -20.54 63.79 -46.60
C LEU A 132 -21.39 65.05 -46.33
N ARG A 133 -21.40 65.56 -45.10
CA ARG A 133 -22.09 66.81 -44.77
C ARG A 133 -21.52 68.01 -45.54
N ALA A 134 -20.20 68.08 -45.69
CA ALA A 134 -19.55 69.15 -46.46
C ALA A 134 -19.87 69.05 -47.95
N VAL A 135 -19.84 67.85 -48.54
CA VAL A 135 -20.24 67.61 -49.93
C VAL A 135 -21.70 67.98 -50.14
N THR A 136 -22.59 67.55 -49.24
CA THR A 136 -24.03 67.87 -49.29
C THR A 136 -24.26 69.38 -49.28
N ARG A 137 -23.55 70.13 -48.41
CA ARG A 137 -23.60 71.60 -48.39
C ARG A 137 -23.15 72.22 -49.71
N ARG A 138 -22.00 71.81 -50.26
CA ARG A 138 -21.49 72.33 -51.54
C ARG A 138 -22.43 72.05 -52.71
N VAL A 139 -23.04 70.86 -52.73
CA VAL A 139 -24.03 70.50 -53.76
C VAL A 139 -25.27 71.37 -53.63
N ALA A 140 -25.78 71.63 -52.42
CA ALA A 140 -26.91 72.53 -52.20
C ALA A 140 -26.59 73.96 -52.70
N GLU A 141 -25.40 74.49 -52.37
CA GLU A 141 -24.94 75.80 -52.84
C GLU A 141 -24.81 75.87 -54.38
N ALA A 142 -24.39 74.78 -55.03
CA ALA A 142 -24.25 74.74 -56.49
C ALA A 142 -25.59 74.63 -57.25
N VAL A 143 -26.64 74.10 -56.60
CA VAL A 143 -27.97 73.89 -57.19
C VAL A 143 -28.90 75.09 -56.97
N ASP A 144 -28.64 75.96 -55.98
CA ASP A 144 -29.36 77.22 -55.75
C ASP A 144 -28.56 78.45 -56.29
N PRO A 145 -28.68 78.84 -57.57
CA PRO A 145 -27.94 79.97 -58.13
C PRO A 145 -28.50 81.36 -57.73
N VAL A 146 -29.47 81.45 -56.82
CA VAL A 146 -30.19 82.69 -56.51
C VAL A 146 -29.84 83.21 -55.12
N SER A 147 -28.66 83.82 -54.99
CA SER A 147 -28.33 84.88 -54.04
C SER A 147 -26.93 85.42 -54.38
N GLN A 148 -26.86 86.21 -55.46
CA GLN A 148 -25.83 87.26 -55.57
C GLN A 148 -26.30 88.49 -54.80
#